data_AF-A0A0B0NUH9-F1
#
_entry.id   AF-A0A0B0NUH9-F1
#
_cell.length_a   1.000
_cell.length_b   1.000
_cell.length_c   1.000
_cell.angle_alpha   90.00
_cell.angle_beta   90.00
_cell.angle_gamma   90.00
#
_symmetry.space_group_name_H-M   'P 1'
#
loop_
_entity.id
_entity.type
_entity.pdbx_description
1 polymer ?
#
loop_
_entity_poly.entity_id
_entity_poly.type
_entity_poly.pdbx_seq_one_letter_code
_entity_poly.pdbx_strand_id
1 'polypeptide(L)'
;MDSGRATPSSKVKTGKLPLFDCSARTSPDSRAFNILSSLWLQMNLLDKLKRQTKEEPGEVKAPQVQVPVYWLETSDTVSRRYEFEPDGYLSVKVVNDSRPVYHRVVESFLNKFFPSGYPYSVNEGYLRYTQFRALQHMTSAALSVLSTQSLLFAAGLRPTPAQATAVSWILKDGMQHMGKLICSNLGARMDSEPKRWRILADVLYDLGTGLEVLSPLCPHLFLEVAGLGNFAKGMAVVAARATRLPIYSSFAKEGNLSDLFAKGEAISTLFNVVGLGVGIQLASTVCSSMQGKLIAGPLLSIIHVFSVVEEMRAAPINTLNPQRTAMIVADFLKTGKVSSPADLRYREDLLFPGRLIEDAGNVKVGRALHKVVKPSKLQEWKEIFPEEKFVLSHGNKWTDMLLEHNATAEDALRGWLVAAYATSMEKSFHEPSASMLQDAYDKMNSIFTPFLCELQAKGWHTDRFLDGTGSRFAF
;
A
#
# COMPACT_ATOMS: atom_id res chain seq x y z
N MET A 1 20.67 -37.92 -47.72
CA MET A 1 21.20 -36.57 -48.02
C MET A 1 20.41 -35.61 -47.14
N ASP A 2 20.59 -35.64 -45.82
CA ASP A 2 21.79 -35.30 -45.04
C ASP A 2 22.06 -33.78 -45.05
N SER A 3 21.47 -33.07 -44.08
CA SER A 3 22.14 -32.03 -43.31
C SER A 3 21.32 -31.73 -42.05
N GLY A 4 21.86 -32.16 -40.90
CA GLY A 4 21.35 -31.79 -39.59
C GLY A 4 22.04 -30.52 -39.09
N ARG A 5 21.34 -29.77 -38.22
CA ARG A 5 22.00 -29.13 -37.07
C ARG A 5 21.00 -28.84 -35.96
N ALA A 6 21.38 -29.30 -34.78
CA ALA A 6 20.62 -29.34 -33.55
C ALA A 6 20.59 -28.00 -32.81
N THR A 7 19.51 -27.81 -32.05
CA THR A 7 19.31 -26.82 -31.00
C THR A 7 20.13 -27.17 -29.75
N PRO A 8 20.65 -26.18 -28.99
CA PRO A 8 21.10 -26.42 -27.63
C PRO A 8 20.21 -25.72 -26.59
N SER A 9 19.79 -26.52 -25.61
CA SER A 9 19.17 -26.14 -24.35
C SER A 9 20.18 -25.41 -23.44
N SER A 10 19.84 -24.21 -22.97
CA SER A 10 20.62 -23.48 -21.96
C SER A 10 20.12 -23.79 -20.55
N LYS A 11 20.89 -24.61 -19.82
CA LYS A 11 20.79 -24.76 -18.37
C LYS A 11 21.62 -23.66 -17.69
N VAL A 12 20.97 -22.91 -16.82
CA VAL A 12 21.60 -21.97 -15.88
C VAL A 12 22.43 -22.74 -14.86
N LYS A 13 23.74 -22.47 -14.78
CA LYS A 13 24.61 -22.85 -13.65
C LYS A 13 25.31 -21.60 -13.12
N THR A 14 25.16 -21.44 -11.82
CA THR A 14 25.81 -20.49 -10.91
C THR A 14 27.33 -20.53 -11.03
N GLY A 15 27.94 -19.35 -11.15
CA GLY A 15 29.39 -19.18 -11.15
C GLY A 15 29.99 -19.19 -9.74
N LYS A 16 31.12 -19.86 -9.60
CA LYS A 16 32.21 -19.58 -8.65
C LYS A 16 33.44 -20.35 -9.11
N LEU A 17 34.54 -19.64 -9.39
CA LEU A 17 35.95 -20.05 -9.33
C LEU A 17 36.81 -18.83 -9.74
N PRO A 18 38.05 -18.66 -9.23
CA PRO A 18 39.17 -19.60 -9.39
C PRO A 18 39.93 -19.89 -8.07
N LEU A 19 40.99 -20.70 -7.98
CA LEU A 19 41.57 -21.90 -8.62
C LEU A 19 42.95 -22.06 -7.93
N PHE A 20 43.42 -23.29 -7.70
CA PHE A 20 44.83 -23.78 -7.64
C PHE A 20 44.85 -25.03 -6.73
N ASP A 21 44.64 -26.24 -7.25
CA ASP A 21 45.53 -27.12 -8.05
C ASP A 21 46.63 -27.81 -7.21
N CYS A 22 46.51 -29.13 -7.01
CA CYS A 22 47.48 -30.10 -7.54
C CYS A 22 47.04 -31.56 -7.33
N SER A 23 47.05 -32.28 -8.44
CA SER A 23 46.92 -33.72 -8.68
C SER A 23 47.75 -34.65 -7.77
N ALA A 24 47.21 -35.81 -7.35
CA ALA A 24 47.52 -37.12 -7.96
C ALA A 24 46.92 -38.33 -7.21
N ARG A 25 46.36 -39.26 -8.00
CA ARG A 25 45.99 -40.67 -7.71
C ARG A 25 47.23 -41.46 -7.23
N THR A 26 47.19 -42.60 -6.52
CA THR A 26 46.39 -43.83 -6.65
C THR A 26 46.72 -44.75 -5.45
N SER A 27 45.79 -45.61 -5.02
CA SER A 27 46.02 -46.72 -4.06
C SER A 27 46.94 -47.82 -4.65
N PRO A 28 47.54 -48.73 -3.85
CA PRO A 28 46.78 -49.91 -3.37
C PRO A 28 47.13 -50.42 -1.96
N ASP A 29 46.23 -51.27 -1.50
CA ASP A 29 46.12 -51.95 -0.21
C ASP A 29 47.28 -52.87 0.23
N SER A 30 47.33 -52.98 1.56
CA SER A 30 47.40 -54.23 2.35
C SER A 30 48.70 -54.64 3.05
N ARG A 31 48.57 -54.66 4.39
CA ARG A 31 49.19 -55.59 5.35
C ARG A 31 50.72 -55.50 5.54
N ALA A 32 51.20 -54.34 5.97
CA ALA A 32 52.47 -54.23 6.70
C ALA A 32 52.50 -53.08 7.75
N PHE A 33 51.49 -52.20 7.75
CA PHE A 33 51.45 -51.00 8.61
C PHE A 33 50.95 -51.23 10.05
N ASN A 34 50.48 -52.44 10.39
CA ASN A 34 49.87 -52.73 11.69
C ASN A 34 50.83 -53.19 12.80
N ILE A 35 52.16 -53.15 12.58
CA ILE A 35 53.15 -53.55 13.61
C ILE A 35 54.07 -52.37 14.02
N LEU A 36 54.18 -51.31 13.21
CA LEU A 36 54.97 -50.11 13.56
C LEU A 36 54.16 -48.99 14.26
N SER A 37 52.82 -49.02 14.15
CA SER A 37 51.91 -48.12 14.86
C SER A 37 51.82 -48.41 16.37
N SER A 38 51.94 -49.69 16.77
CA SER A 38 51.82 -50.11 18.17
C SER A 38 53.08 -49.85 19.03
N LEU A 39 54.27 -49.84 18.44
CA LEU A 39 55.53 -49.55 19.13
C LEU A 39 55.76 -48.04 19.38
N TRP A 40 55.24 -47.17 18.50
CA TRP A 40 55.30 -45.71 18.70
C TRP A 40 54.32 -45.22 19.78
N LEU A 41 53.19 -45.92 19.95
CA LEU A 41 52.21 -45.63 21.00
C LEU A 41 52.71 -45.97 22.42
N GLN A 42 53.57 -46.99 22.59
CA GLN A 42 54.08 -47.38 23.92
C GLN A 42 55.19 -46.46 24.45
N MET A 43 56.04 -45.90 23.59
CA MET A 43 57.13 -44.99 24.01
C MET A 43 56.63 -43.59 24.42
N ASN A 44 55.58 -43.06 23.78
CA ASN A 44 54.97 -41.77 24.16
C ASN A 44 54.14 -41.84 25.46
N LEU A 45 53.69 -43.04 25.86
CA LEU A 45 52.92 -43.24 27.09
C LEU A 45 53.83 -43.20 28.33
N LEU A 46 55.04 -43.79 28.24
CA LEU A 46 56.00 -43.86 29.34
C LEU A 46 56.67 -42.50 29.64
N ASP A 47 56.91 -41.66 28.64
CA ASP A 47 57.45 -40.31 28.84
C ASP A 47 56.41 -39.32 29.39
N LYS A 48 55.12 -39.52 29.07
CA LYS A 48 54.03 -38.77 29.71
C LYS A 48 53.80 -39.20 31.16
N LEU A 49 53.92 -40.49 31.46
CA LEU A 49 53.81 -41.03 32.83
C LEU A 49 54.98 -40.58 33.72
N LYS A 50 56.20 -40.40 33.17
CA LYS A 50 57.36 -39.86 33.91
C LYS A 50 57.28 -38.36 34.23
N ARG A 51 56.55 -37.56 33.44
CA ARG A 51 56.38 -36.11 33.70
C ARG A 51 55.31 -35.78 34.74
N GLN A 52 54.48 -36.74 35.15
CA GLN A 52 53.39 -36.51 36.11
C GLN A 52 53.71 -36.89 37.56
N THR A 53 54.96 -37.23 37.89
CA THR A 53 55.31 -37.66 39.25
C THR A 53 56.56 -36.95 39.79
N LYS A 54 56.45 -35.64 40.06
CA LYS A 54 57.19 -34.92 41.13
C LYS A 54 56.85 -33.42 41.12
N GLU A 55 55.97 -33.00 42.04
CA GLU A 55 56.14 -31.91 43.03
C GLU A 55 54.77 -31.45 43.59
N GLU A 56 54.64 -31.48 44.93
CA GLU A 56 53.55 -30.92 45.77
C GLU A 56 53.83 -29.44 46.10
N PRO A 57 52.94 -28.70 46.81
CA PRO A 57 51.47 -28.71 46.85
C PRO A 57 50.88 -27.31 46.54
N GLY A 58 49.78 -27.24 45.79
CA GLY A 58 49.05 -25.98 45.56
C GLY A 58 47.54 -26.23 45.57
N GLU A 59 46.86 -25.58 46.51
CA GLU A 59 45.40 -25.45 46.70
C GLU A 59 44.52 -26.25 45.73
N VAL A 60 43.84 -27.27 46.25
CA VAL A 60 42.65 -27.84 45.60
C VAL A 60 41.56 -26.76 45.58
N LYS A 61 41.55 -25.93 44.53
CA LYS A 61 40.37 -25.14 44.17
C LYS A 61 39.25 -26.15 43.86
N ALA A 62 38.19 -26.09 44.65
CA ALA A 62 36.94 -26.78 44.38
C ALA A 62 36.55 -26.64 42.90
N PRO A 63 35.96 -27.66 42.26
CA PRO A 63 35.55 -27.56 40.87
C PRO A 63 34.71 -26.31 40.72
N GLN A 64 35.19 -25.36 39.91
CA GLN A 64 34.43 -24.17 39.57
C GLN A 64 33.19 -24.65 38.84
N VAL A 65 32.09 -24.76 39.59
CA VAL A 65 30.76 -24.68 39.01
C VAL A 65 30.79 -23.38 38.23
N GLN A 66 30.86 -23.44 36.90
CA GLN A 66 30.50 -22.31 36.06
C GLN A 66 29.02 -22.11 36.34
N VAL A 67 28.71 -21.31 37.37
CA VAL A 67 27.37 -20.86 37.62
C VAL A 67 27.00 -20.10 36.36
N PRO A 68 25.99 -20.53 35.58
CA PRO A 68 25.57 -19.76 34.42
C PRO A 68 25.32 -18.34 34.91
N VAL A 69 26.06 -17.38 34.37
CA VAL A 69 25.91 -15.98 34.75
C VAL A 69 24.58 -15.52 34.19
N TYR A 70 23.55 -15.65 35.01
CA TYR A 70 22.25 -15.09 34.73
C TYR A 70 22.03 -13.86 35.56
N TRP A 71 21.38 -12.86 34.98
CA TRP A 71 20.88 -11.72 35.73
C TRP A 71 19.43 -11.48 35.37
N LEU A 72 18.69 -10.94 36.34
CA LEU A 72 17.30 -10.58 36.20
C LEU A 72 17.20 -9.08 36.01
N GLU A 73 16.77 -8.65 34.83
CA GLU A 73 16.35 -7.27 34.62
C GLU A 73 14.88 -7.17 34.97
N THR A 74 14.57 -6.28 35.92
CA THR A 74 13.19 -5.96 36.28
C THR A 74 12.88 -4.59 35.71
N SER A 75 11.92 -4.54 34.79
CA SER A 75 11.37 -3.28 34.26
C SER A 75 9.91 -3.27 34.65
N ASP A 76 9.59 -2.55 35.73
CA ASP A 76 8.30 -2.29 36.39
C ASP A 76 7.31 -3.46 36.53
N THR A 77 6.91 -4.07 35.41
CA THR A 77 5.90 -5.13 35.30
C THR A 77 6.41 -6.41 34.62
N VAL A 78 7.66 -6.45 34.15
CA VAL A 78 8.25 -7.63 33.50
C VAL A 78 9.63 -7.91 34.08
N SER A 79 9.87 -9.17 34.46
CA SER A 79 11.19 -9.68 34.86
C SER A 79 11.74 -10.57 33.75
N ARG A 80 12.86 -10.17 33.15
CA ARG A 80 13.57 -10.94 32.11
C ARG A 80 14.85 -11.52 32.69
N ARG A 81 15.07 -12.82 32.51
CA ARG A 81 16.32 -13.52 32.80
C ARG A 81 17.15 -13.55 31.53
N TYR A 82 18.34 -12.97 31.62
CA TYR A 82 19.36 -13.03 30.59
C TYR A 82 20.37 -14.10 30.97
N GLU A 83 20.77 -14.94 30.03
CA GLU A 83 21.76 -16.00 30.23
C GLU A 83 22.61 -16.10 28.97
N PHE A 84 23.94 -16.03 29.13
CA PHE A 84 24.85 -16.29 28.01
C PHE A 84 24.96 -17.80 27.80
N GLU A 85 24.63 -18.25 26.59
CA GLU A 85 24.85 -19.62 26.17
C GLU A 85 26.36 -19.86 25.92
N PRO A 86 26.86 -21.11 26.06
CA PRO A 86 28.29 -21.43 25.93
C PRO A 86 28.91 -21.09 24.57
N ASP A 87 28.08 -20.83 23.56
CA ASP A 87 28.43 -20.42 22.20
C ASP A 87 28.47 -18.90 22.00
N GLY A 88 28.24 -18.13 23.06
CA GLY A 88 28.33 -16.66 23.06
C GLY A 88 27.04 -15.95 22.69
N TYR A 89 25.93 -16.66 22.46
CA TYR A 89 24.63 -16.06 22.22
C TYR A 89 23.92 -15.68 23.52
N LEU A 90 23.18 -14.56 23.51
CA LEU A 90 22.41 -14.09 24.66
C LEU A 90 20.99 -14.68 24.61
N SER A 91 20.68 -15.56 25.55
CA SER A 91 19.34 -16.13 25.75
C SER A 91 18.53 -15.23 26.67
N VAL A 92 17.31 -14.87 26.29
CA VAL A 92 16.41 -14.05 27.09
C VAL A 92 15.12 -14.81 27.37
N LYS A 93 14.83 -15.07 28.66
CA LYS A 93 13.61 -15.75 29.11
C LYS A 93 12.79 -14.81 30.00
N VAL A 94 11.51 -14.65 29.71
CA VAL A 94 10.59 -13.92 30.60
C VAL A 94 10.28 -14.81 31.81
N VAL A 95 10.65 -14.37 33.00
CA VAL A 95 10.49 -15.12 34.26
C VAL A 95 9.21 -14.75 35.00
N ASN A 96 8.85 -13.48 34.97
CA ASN A 96 7.61 -12.99 35.56
C ASN A 96 7.03 -11.89 34.69
N ASP A 97 5.74 -11.97 34.39
CA ASP A 97 4.99 -10.93 33.70
C ASP A 97 3.81 -10.56 34.59
N SER A 98 3.92 -9.41 35.26
CA SER A 98 2.94 -8.85 36.18
C SER A 98 1.95 -7.93 35.46
N ARG A 99 2.06 -7.75 34.14
CA ARG A 99 1.19 -6.84 33.39
C ARG A 99 -0.27 -7.30 33.48
N PRO A 100 -1.25 -6.38 33.54
CA PRO A 100 -2.66 -6.73 33.44
C PRO A 100 -2.92 -7.58 32.19
N VAL A 101 -3.82 -8.57 32.28
CA VAL A 101 -4.12 -9.48 31.16
C VAL A 101 -4.48 -8.72 29.88
N TYR A 102 -5.23 -7.63 30.00
CA TYR A 102 -5.52 -6.69 28.92
C TYR A 102 -4.26 -6.19 28.20
N HIS A 103 -3.23 -5.74 28.93
CA HIS A 103 -2.00 -5.22 28.32
C HIS A 103 -1.25 -6.31 27.55
N ARG A 104 -1.20 -7.54 28.08
CA ARG A 104 -0.56 -8.67 27.38
C ARG A 104 -1.30 -9.05 26.11
N VAL A 105 -2.63 -9.07 26.16
CA VAL A 105 -3.47 -9.37 25.00
C VAL A 105 -3.32 -8.28 23.94
N VAL A 106 -3.35 -7.01 24.33
CA VAL A 106 -3.14 -5.88 23.41
C VAL A 106 -1.76 -5.93 22.80
N GLU A 107 -0.70 -6.11 23.58
CA GLU A 107 0.66 -6.18 23.07
C GLU A 107 0.85 -7.39 22.13
N SER A 108 0.32 -8.57 22.49
CA SER A 108 0.34 -9.74 21.62
C SER A 108 -0.39 -9.49 20.30
N PHE A 109 -1.55 -8.81 20.37
CA PHE A 109 -2.30 -8.41 19.19
C PHE A 109 -1.51 -7.43 18.31
N LEU A 110 -0.94 -6.37 18.90
CA LEU A 110 -0.11 -5.40 18.18
C LEU A 110 1.09 -6.10 17.53
N ASN A 111 1.84 -6.91 18.28
CA ASN A 111 3.00 -7.63 17.75
C ASN A 111 2.63 -8.60 16.62
N LYS A 112 1.43 -9.20 16.68
CA LYS A 112 0.97 -10.12 15.64
C LYS A 112 0.46 -9.40 14.39
N PHE A 113 -0.34 -8.36 14.56
CA PHE A 113 -1.13 -7.75 13.48
C PHE A 113 -0.66 -6.37 13.02
N PHE A 114 0.27 -5.73 13.71
CA PHE A 114 0.88 -4.47 13.28
C PHE A 114 2.29 -4.70 12.72
N PRO A 115 2.80 -3.77 11.89
CA PRO A 115 4.15 -3.83 11.35
C PRO A 115 5.22 -3.87 12.44
N SER A 116 6.34 -4.50 12.11
CA SER A 116 7.52 -4.57 12.96
C SER A 116 8.01 -3.15 13.28
N GLY A 117 8.24 -2.85 14.57
CA GLY A 117 8.64 -1.51 15.00
C GLY A 117 7.51 -0.48 15.10
N TYR A 118 6.24 -0.91 15.01
CA TYR A 118 5.10 -0.04 15.29
C TYR A 118 5.20 0.53 16.73
N PRO A 119 4.90 1.83 16.96
CA PRO A 119 4.32 2.80 16.03
C PRO A 119 5.31 3.56 15.15
N TYR A 120 6.62 3.44 15.37
CA TYR A 120 7.62 4.28 14.72
C TYR A 120 7.89 3.90 13.26
N SER A 121 7.63 2.65 12.89
CA SER A 121 7.86 2.12 11.54
C SER A 121 6.80 2.53 10.49
N VAL A 122 5.79 3.32 10.86
CA VAL A 122 4.73 3.75 9.93
C VAL A 122 4.51 5.26 9.97
N ASN A 123 3.97 5.83 8.90
CA ASN A 123 3.48 7.21 8.92
C ASN A 123 2.22 7.36 9.77
N GLU A 124 1.95 8.59 10.17
CA GLU A 124 0.81 8.94 11.02
C GLU A 124 -0.52 8.52 10.41
N GLY A 125 -1.50 8.24 11.26
CA GLY A 125 -2.85 7.84 10.85
C GLY A 125 -3.04 6.33 10.65
N TYR A 126 -1.96 5.52 10.63
CA TYR A 126 -2.07 4.07 10.41
C TYR A 126 -2.98 3.34 11.41
N LEU A 127 -2.99 3.76 12.68
CA LEU A 127 -3.88 3.17 13.68
C LEU A 127 -5.36 3.43 13.33
N ARG A 128 -5.69 4.69 13.05
CA ARG A 128 -7.05 5.10 12.69
C ARG A 128 -7.52 4.43 11.40
N TYR A 129 -6.62 4.37 10.41
CA TYR A 129 -6.79 3.61 9.18
C TYR A 129 -7.14 2.15 9.47
N THR A 130 -6.34 1.47 10.31
CA THR A 130 -6.52 0.05 10.65
C THR A 130 -7.82 -0.21 11.41
N GLN A 131 -8.23 0.68 12.32
CA GLN A 131 -9.48 0.57 13.08
C GLN A 131 -10.71 0.59 12.16
N PHE A 132 -10.76 1.53 11.21
CA PHE A 132 -11.88 1.60 10.29
C PHE A 132 -11.83 0.52 9.22
N ARG A 133 -10.64 0.11 8.79
CA ARG A 133 -10.47 -1.05 7.92
C ARG A 133 -11.02 -2.33 8.57
N ALA A 134 -10.79 -2.53 9.87
CA ALA A 134 -11.38 -3.64 10.60
C ALA A 134 -12.91 -3.60 10.59
N LEU A 135 -13.50 -2.44 10.89
CA LEU A 135 -14.95 -2.25 10.86
C LEU A 135 -15.53 -2.46 9.45
N GLN A 136 -14.89 -1.89 8.42
CA GLN A 136 -15.23 -2.04 7.02
C GLN A 136 -15.32 -3.52 6.63
N HIS A 137 -14.25 -4.29 6.88
CA HIS A 137 -14.20 -5.71 6.51
C HIS A 137 -15.24 -6.54 7.25
N MET A 138 -15.48 -6.24 8.53
CA MET A 138 -16.52 -6.90 9.30
C MET A 138 -17.92 -6.65 8.72
N THR A 139 -18.28 -5.40 8.42
CA THR A 139 -19.62 -5.07 7.90
C THR A 139 -19.81 -5.52 6.46
N SER A 140 -18.78 -5.40 5.62
CA SER A 140 -18.80 -5.88 4.23
C SER A 140 -18.99 -7.40 4.18
N ALA A 141 -18.26 -8.14 5.02
CA ALA A 141 -18.41 -9.59 5.12
C ALA A 141 -19.82 -9.98 5.62
N ALA A 142 -20.36 -9.29 6.63
CA ALA A 142 -21.73 -9.54 7.08
C ALA A 142 -22.76 -9.31 5.97
N LEU A 143 -22.62 -8.22 5.22
CA LEU A 143 -23.49 -7.90 4.09
C LEU A 143 -23.36 -8.96 2.97
N SER A 144 -22.16 -9.47 2.73
CA SER A 144 -21.91 -10.53 1.75
C SER A 144 -22.68 -11.83 2.07
N VAL A 145 -22.84 -12.18 3.34
CA VAL A 145 -23.65 -13.36 3.75
C VAL A 145 -25.11 -13.16 3.38
N LEU A 146 -25.67 -11.97 3.63
CA LEU A 146 -27.06 -11.66 3.27
C LEU A 146 -27.27 -11.73 1.74
N SER A 147 -26.30 -11.22 1.00
CA SER A 147 -26.22 -11.30 -0.46
C SER A 147 -26.29 -12.74 -0.95
N THR A 148 -25.41 -13.60 -0.44
CA THR A 148 -25.34 -15.01 -0.82
C THR A 148 -26.63 -15.75 -0.45
N GLN A 149 -27.17 -15.53 0.74
CA GLN A 149 -28.44 -16.13 1.17
C GLN A 149 -29.59 -15.73 0.22
N SER A 150 -29.68 -14.45 -0.15
CA SER A 150 -30.70 -13.97 -1.10
C SER A 150 -30.52 -14.56 -2.49
N LEU A 151 -29.30 -14.63 -3.01
CA LEU A 151 -29.02 -15.25 -4.31
C LEU A 151 -29.42 -16.71 -4.37
N LEU A 152 -29.07 -17.49 -3.34
CA LEU A 152 -29.43 -18.91 -3.25
C LEU A 152 -30.95 -19.08 -3.20
N PHE A 153 -31.63 -18.24 -2.41
CA PHE A 153 -33.08 -18.25 -2.33
C PHE A 153 -33.73 -17.89 -3.68
N ALA A 154 -33.30 -16.79 -4.32
CA ALA A 154 -33.82 -16.37 -5.63
C ALA A 154 -33.57 -17.44 -6.72
N ALA A 155 -32.41 -18.10 -6.70
CA ALA A 155 -32.12 -19.19 -7.61
C ALA A 155 -33.06 -20.39 -7.39
N GLY A 156 -33.38 -20.71 -6.14
CA GLY A 156 -34.30 -21.79 -5.76
C GLY A 156 -35.78 -21.52 -6.11
N LEU A 157 -36.17 -20.26 -6.29
CA LEU A 157 -37.55 -19.88 -6.68
C LEU A 157 -37.87 -20.12 -8.16
N ARG A 158 -36.87 -20.42 -9.00
CA ARG A 158 -37.06 -20.59 -10.44
C ARG A 158 -37.41 -22.05 -10.78
N PRO A 159 -38.58 -22.34 -11.40
CA PRO A 159 -38.93 -23.67 -11.87
C PRO A 159 -38.20 -23.99 -13.19
N THR A 160 -36.87 -23.85 -13.20
CA THR A 160 -36.02 -24.08 -14.38
C THR A 160 -35.21 -25.36 -14.23
N PRO A 161 -35.00 -26.14 -15.31
CA PRO A 161 -34.11 -27.30 -15.28
C PRO A 161 -32.73 -26.92 -14.74
N ALA A 162 -32.08 -27.84 -14.01
CA ALA A 162 -30.79 -27.60 -13.37
C ALA A 162 -29.74 -27.03 -14.34
N GLN A 163 -29.76 -27.46 -15.61
CA GLN A 163 -28.88 -26.93 -16.66
C GLN A 163 -29.10 -25.44 -16.95
N ALA A 164 -30.36 -24.99 -17.09
CA ALA A 164 -30.68 -23.58 -17.33
C ALA A 164 -30.34 -22.70 -16.12
N THR A 165 -30.53 -23.24 -14.90
CA THR A 165 -30.09 -22.60 -13.66
C THR A 165 -28.56 -22.45 -13.65
N ALA A 166 -27.80 -23.49 -14.00
CA ALA A 166 -26.34 -23.44 -14.08
C ALA A 166 -25.84 -22.43 -15.10
N VAL A 167 -26.43 -22.38 -16.30
CA VAL A 167 -26.11 -21.37 -17.32
C VAL A 167 -26.36 -19.95 -16.80
N SER A 168 -27.48 -19.72 -16.11
CA SER A 168 -27.77 -18.41 -15.50
C SER A 168 -26.71 -18.00 -14.47
N TRP A 169 -26.23 -18.95 -13.66
CA TRP A 169 -25.16 -18.69 -12.68
C TRP A 169 -23.83 -18.34 -13.37
N ILE A 170 -23.46 -19.09 -14.41
CA ILE A 170 -22.24 -18.83 -15.18
C ILE A 170 -22.31 -17.46 -15.87
N LEU A 171 -23.44 -17.13 -16.50
CA LEU A 171 -23.62 -15.83 -17.16
C LEU A 171 -23.56 -14.68 -16.15
N LYS A 172 -24.25 -14.83 -15.01
CA LYS A 172 -24.19 -13.88 -13.89
C LYS A 172 -22.74 -13.67 -13.42
N ASP A 173 -21.97 -14.74 -13.25
CA ASP A 173 -20.56 -14.64 -12.81
C ASP A 173 -19.64 -14.11 -13.92
N GLY A 174 -19.95 -14.37 -15.20
CA GLY A 174 -19.28 -13.78 -16.36
C GLY A 174 -19.36 -12.25 -16.37
N MET A 175 -20.47 -11.67 -15.92
CA MET A 175 -20.63 -10.21 -15.82
C MET A 175 -19.61 -9.57 -14.86
N GLN A 176 -19.16 -10.29 -13.83
CA GLN A 176 -18.11 -9.80 -12.95
C GLN A 176 -16.78 -9.63 -13.68
N HIS A 177 -16.45 -10.55 -14.61
CA HIS A 177 -15.25 -10.43 -15.43
C HIS A 177 -15.35 -9.27 -16.44
N MET A 178 -16.52 -9.03 -17.01
CA MET A 178 -16.77 -7.87 -17.86
C MET A 178 -16.52 -6.56 -17.09
N GLY A 179 -17.05 -6.45 -15.86
CA GLY A 179 -16.80 -5.29 -15.00
C GLY A 179 -15.31 -5.07 -14.73
N LYS A 180 -14.54 -6.14 -14.50
CA LYS A 180 -13.09 -6.05 -14.31
C LYS A 180 -12.37 -5.49 -15.54
N LEU A 181 -12.73 -5.96 -16.75
CA LEU A 181 -12.13 -5.53 -18.01
C LEU A 181 -12.42 -4.06 -18.33
N ILE A 182 -13.63 -3.58 -18.06
CA ILE A 182 -13.96 -2.17 -18.29
C ILE A 182 -13.23 -1.27 -17.30
N CYS A 183 -13.11 -1.71 -16.05
CA CYS A 183 -12.47 -0.93 -14.99
C CYS A 183 -10.94 -0.83 -15.16
N SER A 184 -10.28 -1.78 -15.82
CA SER A 184 -8.82 -1.75 -16.01
C SER A 184 -8.34 -0.54 -16.82
N ASN A 185 -9.17 -0.02 -17.73
CA ASN A 185 -8.86 1.18 -18.52
C ASN A 185 -8.82 2.47 -17.69
N LEU A 186 -9.20 2.42 -16.41
CA LEU A 186 -9.29 3.56 -15.52
C LEU A 186 -8.12 3.63 -14.52
N GLY A 187 -7.10 2.78 -14.67
CA GLY A 187 -5.96 2.68 -13.74
C GLY A 187 -5.25 4.02 -13.46
N ALA A 188 -4.94 4.80 -14.51
CA ALA A 188 -4.28 6.10 -14.34
C ALA A 188 -5.11 7.08 -13.48
N ARG A 189 -6.45 7.01 -13.55
CA ARG A 189 -7.34 7.81 -12.70
C ARG A 189 -7.33 7.33 -11.25
N MET A 190 -7.16 6.03 -11.04
CA MET A 190 -7.06 5.42 -9.70
C MET A 190 -5.76 5.81 -9.01
N ASP A 191 -4.65 5.89 -9.75
CA ASP A 191 -3.37 6.36 -9.20
C ASP A 191 -3.42 7.84 -8.82
N SER A 192 -4.09 8.67 -9.61
CA SER A 192 -4.26 10.11 -9.35
C SER A 192 -5.12 10.40 -8.11
N GLU A 193 -6.24 9.68 -7.96
CA GLU A 193 -7.23 9.90 -6.89
C GLU A 193 -7.54 8.62 -6.09
N PRO A 194 -6.54 8.02 -5.39
CA PRO A 194 -6.69 6.68 -4.82
C PRO A 194 -7.74 6.61 -3.70
N LYS A 195 -7.86 7.66 -2.88
CA LYS A 195 -8.87 7.74 -1.81
C LYS A 195 -10.29 7.71 -2.36
N ARG A 196 -10.56 8.53 -3.38
CA ARG A 196 -11.88 8.60 -4.03
C ARG A 196 -12.23 7.29 -4.71
N TRP A 197 -11.28 6.70 -5.44
CA TRP A 197 -11.52 5.43 -6.13
C TRP A 197 -11.73 4.28 -5.17
N ARG A 198 -11.11 4.30 -3.97
CA ARG A 198 -11.44 3.35 -2.91
C ARG A 198 -12.89 3.51 -2.44
N ILE A 199 -13.31 4.73 -2.08
CA ILE A 199 -14.69 4.99 -1.65
C ILE A 199 -15.69 4.59 -2.75
N LEU A 200 -15.43 4.95 -4.01
CA LEU A 200 -16.29 4.58 -5.13
C LEU A 200 -16.34 3.06 -5.33
N ALA A 201 -15.22 2.36 -5.14
CA ALA A 201 -15.18 0.91 -5.22
C ALA A 201 -16.10 0.28 -4.18
N ASP A 202 -15.98 0.66 -2.91
CA ASP A 202 -16.78 0.09 -1.84
C ASP A 202 -18.27 0.46 -1.96
N VAL A 203 -18.60 1.69 -2.38
CA VAL A 203 -20.00 2.07 -2.71
C VAL A 203 -20.55 1.21 -3.84
N LEU A 204 -19.78 1.01 -4.91
CA LEU A 204 -20.22 0.20 -6.05
C LEU A 204 -20.35 -1.29 -5.67
N TYR A 205 -19.49 -1.78 -4.78
CA TYR A 205 -19.59 -3.12 -4.22
C TYR A 205 -20.87 -3.29 -3.41
N ASP A 206 -21.22 -2.31 -2.58
CA ASP A 206 -22.45 -2.31 -1.78
C ASP A 206 -23.70 -2.22 -2.64
N LEU A 207 -23.69 -1.39 -3.69
CA LEU A 207 -24.79 -1.34 -4.67
C LEU A 207 -24.98 -2.71 -5.34
N GLY A 208 -23.89 -3.35 -5.77
CA GLY A 208 -23.96 -4.68 -6.36
C GLY A 208 -24.46 -5.74 -5.38
N THR A 209 -24.06 -5.62 -4.11
CA THR A 209 -24.55 -6.47 -3.01
C THR A 209 -26.02 -6.23 -2.73
N GLY A 210 -26.48 -4.98 -2.77
CA GLY A 210 -27.89 -4.60 -2.64
C GLY A 210 -28.75 -5.21 -3.75
N LEU A 211 -28.30 -5.17 -5.01
CA LEU A 211 -28.99 -5.81 -6.12
C LEU A 211 -29.15 -7.33 -5.91
N GLU A 212 -28.10 -8.00 -5.43
CA GLU A 212 -28.17 -9.41 -5.09
C GLU A 212 -29.13 -9.69 -3.92
N VAL A 213 -29.14 -8.84 -2.88
CA VAL A 213 -30.08 -8.94 -1.75
C VAL A 213 -31.53 -8.80 -2.23
N LEU A 214 -31.79 -7.91 -3.19
CA LEU A 214 -33.10 -7.64 -3.80
C LEU A 214 -33.53 -8.69 -4.82
N SER A 215 -32.62 -9.52 -5.33
CA SER A 215 -32.91 -10.49 -6.39
C SER A 215 -34.13 -11.41 -6.14
N PRO A 216 -34.47 -11.83 -4.90
CA PRO A 216 -35.68 -12.62 -4.66
C PRO A 216 -37.00 -11.89 -4.90
N LEU A 217 -37.01 -10.55 -4.91
CA LEU A 217 -38.22 -9.76 -5.20
C LEU A 217 -38.58 -9.82 -6.69
N CYS A 218 -37.59 -10.04 -7.55
CA CYS A 218 -37.75 -10.07 -9.00
C CYS A 218 -37.15 -11.37 -9.58
N PRO A 219 -37.68 -12.56 -9.23
CA PRO A 219 -37.08 -13.83 -9.67
C PRO A 219 -37.11 -14.02 -11.20
N HIS A 220 -38.05 -13.35 -11.88
CA HIS A 220 -38.17 -13.30 -13.33
C HIS A 220 -37.05 -12.47 -14.01
N LEU A 221 -36.44 -11.53 -13.29
CA LEU A 221 -35.29 -10.72 -13.73
C LEU A 221 -34.00 -11.10 -12.99
N PHE A 222 -33.92 -12.34 -12.50
CA PHE A 222 -32.79 -12.78 -11.68
C PHE A 222 -31.45 -12.55 -12.38
N LEU A 223 -31.35 -12.90 -13.67
CA LEU A 223 -30.10 -12.82 -14.40
C LEU A 223 -29.67 -11.36 -14.59
N GLU A 224 -30.61 -10.46 -14.87
CA GLU A 224 -30.37 -9.04 -15.07
C GLU A 224 -29.95 -8.37 -13.75
N VAL A 225 -30.71 -8.58 -12.69
CA VAL A 225 -30.45 -7.97 -11.38
C VAL A 225 -29.15 -8.51 -10.77
N ALA A 226 -28.99 -9.84 -10.72
CA ALA A 226 -27.82 -10.48 -10.14
C ALA A 226 -26.58 -10.30 -11.02
N GLY A 227 -26.74 -10.30 -12.35
CA GLY A 227 -25.67 -10.04 -13.31
C GLY A 227 -25.17 -8.60 -13.25
N LEU A 228 -26.07 -7.61 -13.16
CA LEU A 228 -25.71 -6.21 -12.93
C LEU A 228 -25.01 -6.03 -11.57
N GLY A 229 -25.47 -6.74 -10.54
CA GLY A 229 -24.81 -6.76 -9.22
C GLY A 229 -23.37 -7.28 -9.29
N ASN A 230 -23.16 -8.41 -9.96
CA ASN A 230 -21.83 -8.97 -10.19
C ASN A 230 -20.95 -8.06 -11.07
N PHE A 231 -21.51 -7.42 -12.09
CA PHE A 231 -20.80 -6.44 -12.91
C PHE A 231 -20.24 -5.28 -12.06
N ALA A 232 -21.10 -4.69 -11.22
CA ALA A 232 -20.71 -3.63 -10.29
C ALA A 232 -19.61 -4.09 -9.32
N LYS A 233 -19.76 -5.27 -8.71
CA LYS A 233 -18.72 -5.89 -7.86
C LYS A 233 -17.41 -6.14 -8.62
N GLY A 234 -17.50 -6.51 -9.90
CA GLY A 234 -16.35 -6.70 -10.77
C GLY A 234 -15.50 -5.44 -10.92
N MET A 235 -16.14 -4.31 -11.20
CA MET A 235 -15.50 -3.00 -11.24
C MET A 235 -14.91 -2.62 -9.88
N ALA A 236 -15.71 -2.76 -8.81
CA ALA A 236 -15.29 -2.45 -7.45
C ALA A 236 -14.00 -3.19 -7.04
N VAL A 237 -13.92 -4.49 -7.31
CA VAL A 237 -12.74 -5.29 -6.96
C VAL A 237 -11.47 -4.79 -7.66
N VAL A 238 -11.55 -4.35 -8.91
CA VAL A 238 -10.38 -3.78 -9.61
C VAL A 238 -9.95 -2.47 -8.98
N ALA A 239 -10.89 -1.54 -8.78
CA ALA A 239 -10.61 -0.25 -8.18
C ALA A 239 -10.04 -0.38 -6.75
N ALA A 240 -10.61 -1.24 -5.91
CA ALA A 240 -10.12 -1.49 -4.56
C ALA A 240 -8.69 -2.08 -4.55
N ARG A 241 -8.36 -2.96 -5.49
CA ARG A 241 -7.03 -3.56 -5.63
C ARG A 241 -6.00 -2.57 -6.18
N ALA A 242 -6.36 -1.81 -7.21
CA ALA A 242 -5.46 -0.83 -7.84
C ALA A 242 -5.03 0.27 -6.83
N THR A 243 -5.96 0.75 -6.02
CA THR A 243 -5.71 1.79 -5.00
C THR A 243 -4.90 1.30 -3.80
N ARG A 244 -4.71 -0.01 -3.64
CA ARG A 244 -4.07 -0.60 -2.45
C ARG A 244 -2.60 -0.22 -2.33
N LEU A 245 -1.85 -0.28 -3.43
CA LEU A 245 -0.44 0.05 -3.45
C LEU A 245 -0.16 1.51 -3.06
N PRO A 246 -0.77 2.54 -3.71
CA PRO A 246 -0.51 3.93 -3.33
C PRO A 246 -0.95 4.25 -1.89
N ILE A 247 -1.98 3.57 -1.37
CA ILE A 247 -2.39 3.74 0.04
C ILE A 247 -1.34 3.16 0.99
N TYR A 248 -0.90 1.90 0.81
CA TYR A 248 0.10 1.33 1.71
C TYR A 248 1.48 1.98 1.57
N SER A 249 1.88 2.39 0.37
CA SER A 249 3.16 3.09 0.20
C SER A 249 3.18 4.42 0.96
N SER A 250 2.03 5.08 1.09
CA SER A 250 1.91 6.31 1.89
C SER A 250 2.14 6.08 3.40
N PHE A 251 1.95 4.85 3.90
CA PHE A 251 2.23 4.49 5.28
C PHE A 251 3.63 3.94 5.50
N ALA A 252 4.30 3.50 4.44
CA ALA A 252 5.58 2.81 4.52
C ALA A 252 6.72 3.74 4.93
N LYS A 253 7.60 3.22 5.79
CA LYS A 253 8.89 3.82 6.15
C LYS A 253 9.97 2.75 6.01
N GLU A 254 11.20 3.18 5.72
CA GLU A 254 12.39 2.31 5.74
C GLU A 254 12.24 1.02 4.88
N GLY A 255 11.46 1.07 3.80
CA GLY A 255 11.25 -0.08 2.91
C GLY A 255 10.35 -1.19 3.47
N ASN A 256 9.58 -0.95 4.53
CA ASN A 256 8.72 -1.96 5.17
C ASN A 256 7.38 -2.25 4.44
N LEU A 257 7.28 -1.93 3.15
CA LEU A 257 6.03 -2.02 2.38
C LEU A 257 5.42 -3.43 2.42
N SER A 258 6.25 -4.47 2.27
CA SER A 258 5.79 -5.87 2.30
C SER A 258 5.20 -6.28 3.65
N ASP A 259 5.77 -5.79 4.76
CA ASP A 259 5.25 -6.06 6.11
C ASP A 259 3.90 -5.37 6.31
N LEU A 260 3.78 -4.10 5.91
CA LEU A 260 2.51 -3.36 5.90
C LEU A 260 1.40 -4.08 5.13
N PHE A 261 1.73 -4.61 3.95
CA PHE A 261 0.79 -5.42 3.16
C PHE A 261 0.38 -6.69 3.90
N ALA A 262 1.34 -7.47 4.40
CA ALA A 262 1.05 -8.73 5.09
C ALA A 262 0.18 -8.52 6.34
N LYS A 263 0.52 -7.52 7.16
CA LYS A 263 -0.20 -7.17 8.39
C LYS A 263 -1.59 -6.62 8.12
N GLY A 264 -1.71 -5.75 7.11
CA GLY A 264 -2.99 -5.20 6.71
C GLY A 264 -3.92 -6.24 6.10
N GLU A 265 -3.42 -7.21 5.31
CA GLU A 265 -4.23 -8.35 4.86
C GLU A 265 -4.61 -9.27 6.03
N ALA A 266 -3.74 -9.49 7.01
CA ALA A 266 -4.06 -10.28 8.20
C ALA A 266 -5.22 -9.66 9.01
N ILE A 267 -5.20 -8.33 9.21
CA ILE A 267 -6.33 -7.60 9.81
C ILE A 267 -7.60 -7.78 8.97
N SER A 268 -7.52 -7.54 7.66
CA SER A 268 -8.66 -7.73 6.75
C SER A 268 -9.26 -9.14 6.85
N THR A 269 -8.42 -10.17 6.87
CA THR A 269 -8.87 -11.58 6.99
C THR A 269 -9.52 -11.86 8.34
N LEU A 270 -8.92 -11.43 9.44
CA LEU A 270 -9.48 -11.64 10.78
C LEU A 270 -10.89 -11.05 10.89
N PHE A 271 -11.05 -9.79 10.50
CA PHE A 271 -12.33 -9.11 10.61
C PHE A 271 -13.35 -9.56 9.55
N ASN A 272 -12.90 -10.04 8.38
CA ASN A 272 -13.79 -10.76 7.48
C ASN A 272 -14.39 -12.00 8.15
N VAL A 273 -13.59 -12.83 8.85
CA VAL A 273 -14.10 -14.03 9.54
C VAL A 273 -15.10 -13.67 10.62
N VAL A 274 -14.80 -12.64 11.42
CA VAL A 274 -15.74 -12.11 12.42
C VAL A 274 -17.04 -11.64 11.76
N GLY A 275 -16.92 -10.88 10.67
CA GLY A 275 -18.06 -10.38 9.90
C GLY A 275 -18.92 -11.48 9.29
N LEU A 276 -18.32 -12.56 8.80
CA LEU A 276 -19.06 -13.75 8.33
C LEU A 276 -19.87 -14.38 9.47
N GLY A 277 -19.29 -14.52 10.67
CA GLY A 277 -20.01 -15.02 11.84
C GLY A 277 -21.21 -14.14 12.20
N VAL A 278 -21.02 -12.82 12.24
CA VAL A 278 -22.09 -11.84 12.46
C VAL A 278 -23.15 -11.94 11.37
N GLY A 279 -22.74 -12.04 10.10
CA GLY A 279 -23.64 -12.17 8.95
C GLY A 279 -24.50 -13.44 9.01
N ILE A 280 -23.93 -14.58 9.41
CA ILE A 280 -24.66 -15.84 9.60
C ILE A 280 -25.67 -15.72 10.74
N GLN A 281 -25.28 -15.10 11.86
CA GLN A 281 -26.19 -14.87 12.98
C GLN A 281 -27.35 -13.95 12.57
N LEU A 282 -27.08 -12.89 11.80
CA LEU A 282 -28.12 -12.00 11.27
C LEU A 282 -29.04 -12.74 10.28
N ALA A 283 -28.47 -13.49 9.34
CA ALA A 283 -29.18 -14.28 8.33
C ALA A 283 -30.14 -15.32 8.93
N SER A 284 -29.76 -15.91 10.06
CA SER A 284 -30.56 -16.90 10.79
C SER A 284 -31.59 -16.31 11.75
N THR A 285 -31.51 -15.01 12.05
CA THR A 285 -32.42 -14.31 12.97
C THR A 285 -33.26 -13.26 12.23
N VAL A 286 -32.91 -11.97 12.37
CA VAL A 286 -33.68 -10.82 11.86
C VAL A 286 -33.77 -10.86 10.32
N CYS A 287 -32.69 -11.27 9.64
CA CYS A 287 -32.62 -11.33 8.18
C CYS A 287 -33.11 -12.66 7.60
N SER A 288 -33.79 -13.50 8.38
CA SER A 288 -34.54 -14.65 7.84
C SER A 288 -35.70 -14.17 6.95
N SER A 289 -36.27 -13.01 7.24
CA SER A 289 -37.30 -12.35 6.44
C SER A 289 -36.71 -11.35 5.44
N MET A 290 -37.41 -11.13 4.32
CA MET A 290 -37.02 -10.10 3.35
C MET A 290 -37.07 -8.69 3.96
N GLN A 291 -38.09 -8.39 4.78
CA GLN A 291 -38.19 -7.09 5.46
C GLN A 291 -36.98 -6.82 6.37
N GLY A 292 -36.52 -7.84 7.10
CA GLY A 292 -35.30 -7.73 7.92
C GLY A 292 -34.06 -7.42 7.08
N LYS A 293 -33.90 -8.06 5.92
CA LYS A 293 -32.80 -7.77 4.98
C LYS A 293 -32.86 -6.34 4.43
N LEU A 294 -34.06 -5.85 4.11
CA LEU A 294 -34.26 -4.48 3.60
C LEU A 294 -33.95 -3.40 4.64
N ILE A 295 -33.95 -3.74 5.93
CA ILE A 295 -33.54 -2.82 7.01
C ILE A 295 -32.07 -3.01 7.34
N ALA A 296 -31.63 -4.23 7.62
CA ALA A 296 -30.26 -4.52 8.04
C ALA A 296 -29.23 -4.28 6.93
N GLY A 297 -29.57 -4.59 5.68
CA GLY A 297 -28.67 -4.43 4.53
C GLY A 297 -28.22 -2.97 4.34
N PRO A 298 -29.15 -2.01 4.19
CA PRO A 298 -28.80 -0.59 4.11
C PRO A 298 -28.05 -0.07 5.36
N LEU A 299 -28.42 -0.51 6.56
CA LEU A 299 -27.70 -0.11 7.79
C LEU A 299 -26.24 -0.60 7.77
N LEU A 300 -26.01 -1.87 7.42
CA LEU A 300 -24.66 -2.42 7.28
C LEU A 300 -23.87 -1.69 6.19
N SER A 301 -24.51 -1.36 5.06
CA SER A 301 -23.88 -0.60 3.98
C SER A 301 -23.51 0.83 4.40
N ILE A 302 -24.38 1.53 5.15
CA ILE A 302 -24.06 2.86 5.69
C ILE A 302 -22.83 2.80 6.60
N ILE A 303 -22.77 1.81 7.51
CA ILE A 303 -21.62 1.63 8.40
C ILE A 303 -20.37 1.27 7.60
N HIS A 304 -20.50 0.42 6.58
CA HIS A 304 -19.42 0.04 5.68
C HIS A 304 -18.84 1.26 4.96
N VAL A 305 -19.66 2.02 4.24
CA VAL A 305 -19.22 3.21 3.49
C VAL A 305 -18.67 4.28 4.43
N PHE A 306 -19.29 4.52 5.59
CA PHE A 306 -18.76 5.43 6.60
C PHE A 306 -17.35 5.02 7.05
N SER A 307 -17.15 3.73 7.31
CA SER A 307 -15.84 3.19 7.70
C SER A 307 -14.81 3.41 6.60
N VAL A 308 -15.15 3.19 5.33
CA VAL A 308 -14.25 3.44 4.18
C VAL A 308 -13.89 4.93 4.08
N VAL A 309 -14.85 5.83 4.26
CA VAL A 309 -14.58 7.28 4.21
C VAL A 309 -13.60 7.68 5.31
N GLU A 310 -13.81 7.21 6.54
CA GLU A 310 -12.92 7.51 7.65
C GLU A 310 -11.54 6.82 7.54
N GLU A 311 -11.50 5.59 7.01
CA GLU A 311 -10.27 4.88 6.63
C GLU A 311 -9.46 5.74 5.65
N MET A 312 -10.08 6.22 4.57
CA MET A 312 -9.41 7.02 3.55
C MET A 312 -8.99 8.41 4.04
N ARG A 313 -9.76 9.03 4.94
CA ARG A 313 -9.38 10.29 5.60
C ARG A 313 -8.09 10.15 6.42
N ALA A 314 -7.85 8.98 7.01
CA ALA A 314 -6.65 8.73 7.79
C ALA A 314 -5.38 8.46 6.96
N ALA A 315 -5.51 8.20 5.64
CA ALA A 315 -4.37 7.88 4.78
C ALA A 315 -3.58 9.14 4.35
N PRO A 316 -2.27 9.26 4.67
CA PRO A 316 -1.45 10.43 4.34
C PRO A 316 -0.82 10.31 2.94
N ILE A 317 -1.62 10.29 1.88
CA ILE A 317 -1.11 10.09 0.51
C ILE A 317 -0.16 11.23 0.12
N ASN A 318 1.08 10.86 -0.20
CA ASN A 318 2.22 11.77 -0.36
C ASN A 318 2.64 12.01 -1.82
N THR A 319 1.87 11.52 -2.80
CA THR A 319 2.04 11.86 -4.23
C THR A 319 1.41 13.22 -4.57
N LEU A 320 1.68 13.79 -5.74
CA LEU A 320 1.04 15.04 -6.17
C LEU A 320 -0.03 14.77 -7.22
N ASN A 321 -1.22 15.33 -7.00
CA ASN A 321 -2.34 15.37 -7.94
C ASN A 321 -2.89 16.81 -8.03
N PRO A 322 -3.81 17.13 -8.95
CA PRO A 322 -4.30 18.50 -9.11
C PRO A 322 -4.84 19.13 -7.82
N GLN A 323 -5.61 18.38 -7.02
CA GLN A 323 -6.20 18.88 -5.79
C GLN A 323 -5.15 19.14 -4.70
N ARG A 324 -4.30 18.17 -4.41
CA ARG A 324 -3.25 18.27 -3.39
C ARG A 324 -2.23 19.35 -3.74
N THR A 325 -1.84 19.44 -5.01
CA THR A 325 -0.97 20.52 -5.50
C THR A 325 -1.61 21.89 -5.30
N ALA A 326 -2.88 22.06 -5.68
CA ALA A 326 -3.57 23.33 -5.49
C ALA A 326 -3.70 23.70 -3.99
N MET A 327 -3.97 22.74 -3.11
CA MET A 327 -4.04 22.98 -1.67
C MET A 327 -2.68 23.39 -1.07
N ILE A 328 -1.60 22.71 -1.49
CA ILE A 328 -0.23 23.02 -1.05
C ILE A 328 0.17 24.43 -1.47
N VAL A 329 -0.09 24.78 -2.74
CA VAL A 329 0.23 26.10 -3.28
C VAL A 329 -0.59 27.19 -2.59
N ALA A 330 -1.89 26.97 -2.37
CA ALA A 330 -2.72 27.90 -1.62
C ALA A 330 -2.23 28.12 -0.18
N ASP A 331 -1.86 27.06 0.54
CA ASP A 331 -1.34 27.17 1.91
C ASP A 331 -0.02 27.93 1.95
N PHE A 332 0.88 27.63 1.01
CA PHE A 332 2.18 28.27 0.91
C PHE A 332 2.05 29.76 0.58
N LEU A 333 1.18 30.14 -0.37
CA LEU A 333 0.95 31.55 -0.70
C LEU A 333 0.31 32.34 0.43
N LYS A 334 -0.51 31.72 1.27
CA LYS A 334 -1.16 32.37 2.42
C LYS A 334 -0.26 32.48 3.64
N THR A 335 0.52 31.44 3.93
CA THR A 335 1.21 31.28 5.23
C THR A 335 2.73 31.29 5.13
N GLY A 336 3.27 31.17 3.91
CA GLY A 336 4.70 30.96 3.66
C GLY A 336 5.21 29.58 4.10
N LYS A 337 4.32 28.62 4.39
CA LYS A 337 4.66 27.28 4.89
C LYS A 337 3.99 26.19 4.06
N VAL A 338 4.63 25.04 3.97
CA VAL A 338 4.13 23.86 3.27
C VAL A 338 3.50 22.86 4.25
N SER A 339 2.25 22.50 4.01
CA SER A 339 1.52 21.45 4.75
C SER A 339 2.09 20.07 4.45
N SER A 340 2.24 19.21 5.47
CA SER A 340 2.66 17.81 5.25
C SER A 340 1.49 16.96 4.72
N PRO A 341 1.75 15.77 4.14
CA PRO A 341 0.68 14.82 3.78
C PRO A 341 -0.20 14.46 4.98
N ALA A 342 0.37 14.42 6.18
CA ALA A 342 -0.34 14.14 7.41
C ALA A 342 -1.31 15.27 7.82
N ASP A 343 -0.93 16.52 7.61
CA ASP A 343 -1.78 17.68 7.91
C ASP A 343 -2.88 17.86 6.86
N LEU A 344 -2.55 17.57 5.60
CA LEU A 344 -3.42 17.81 4.45
C LEU A 344 -4.53 16.75 4.30
N ARG A 345 -4.31 15.52 4.80
CA ARG A 345 -5.18 14.35 4.56
C ARG A 345 -6.66 14.53 4.89
N TYR A 346 -6.99 15.36 5.89
CA TYR A 346 -8.37 15.61 6.34
C TYR A 346 -9.06 16.78 5.62
N ARG A 347 -8.29 17.59 4.88
CA ARG A 347 -8.79 18.75 4.14
C ARG A 347 -9.14 18.42 2.69
N GLU A 348 -8.73 17.26 2.19
CA GLU A 348 -9.07 16.76 0.87
C GLU A 348 -10.59 16.54 0.73
N ASP A 349 -11.16 17.06 -0.35
CA ASP A 349 -12.53 16.73 -0.76
C ASP A 349 -12.53 15.39 -1.51
N LEU A 350 -13.01 14.35 -0.82
CA LEU A 350 -13.04 12.98 -1.34
C LEU A 350 -14.18 12.72 -2.33
N LEU A 351 -15.21 13.58 -2.35
CA LEU A 351 -16.39 13.40 -3.20
C LEU A 351 -16.25 14.19 -4.50
N PHE A 352 -15.74 15.43 -4.41
CA PHE A 352 -15.65 16.38 -5.52
C PHE A 352 -14.22 16.96 -5.66
N PRO A 353 -13.22 16.15 -6.05
CA PRO A 353 -11.82 16.59 -6.15
C PRO A 353 -11.58 17.64 -7.25
N GLY A 354 -12.54 17.85 -8.16
CA GLY A 354 -12.43 18.81 -9.27
C GLY A 354 -12.75 20.26 -8.89
N ARG A 355 -12.94 20.57 -7.60
CA ARG A 355 -13.19 21.95 -7.15
C ARG A 355 -11.93 22.79 -7.32
N LEU A 356 -12.06 23.88 -8.07
CA LEU A 356 -10.97 24.84 -8.25
C LEU A 356 -10.69 25.59 -6.95
N ILE A 357 -9.42 25.82 -6.67
CA ILE A 357 -8.96 26.57 -5.50
C ILE A 357 -8.49 27.94 -6.01
N GLU A 358 -9.26 28.97 -5.64
CA GLU A 358 -9.04 30.34 -6.11
C GLU A 358 -7.68 30.89 -5.68
N ASP A 359 -7.27 30.60 -4.46
CA ASP A 359 -5.97 31.01 -3.91
C ASP A 359 -4.78 30.30 -4.59
N ALA A 360 -5.04 29.27 -5.38
CA ALA A 360 -4.04 28.55 -6.19
C ALA A 360 -4.22 28.80 -7.69
N GLY A 361 -4.83 29.93 -8.07
CA GLY A 361 -4.94 30.37 -9.46
C GLY A 361 -6.00 29.64 -10.29
N ASN A 362 -6.96 28.95 -9.64
CA ASN A 362 -8.03 28.21 -10.33
C ASN A 362 -7.52 27.31 -11.46
N VAL A 363 -6.44 26.56 -11.23
CA VAL A 363 -5.80 25.78 -12.29
C VAL A 363 -6.55 24.48 -12.59
N LYS A 364 -6.68 24.16 -13.88
CA LYS A 364 -7.23 22.90 -14.38
C LYS A 364 -6.21 22.18 -15.27
N VAL A 365 -5.96 20.91 -14.99
CA VAL A 365 -5.00 20.09 -15.76
C VAL A 365 -5.72 18.99 -16.53
N GLY A 366 -5.09 18.50 -17.60
CA GLY A 366 -5.50 17.27 -18.26
C GLY A 366 -6.49 17.48 -19.41
N ARG A 367 -6.55 18.69 -19.98
CA ARG A 367 -7.31 18.95 -21.21
C ARG A 367 -6.40 18.77 -22.42
N ALA A 368 -6.98 18.35 -23.54
CA ALA A 368 -6.23 18.18 -24.78
C ALA A 368 -5.76 19.53 -25.35
N LEU A 369 -4.51 19.60 -25.80
CA LEU A 369 -3.85 20.81 -26.34
C LEU A 369 -4.72 21.57 -27.36
N HIS A 370 -5.26 20.85 -28.36
CA HIS A 370 -6.08 21.42 -29.43
C HIS A 370 -7.38 22.11 -28.95
N LYS A 371 -7.84 21.83 -27.72
CA LYS A 371 -9.03 22.45 -27.14
C LYS A 371 -8.72 23.72 -26.34
N VAL A 372 -7.46 23.97 -26.03
CA VAL A 372 -7.05 24.96 -25.01
C VAL A 372 -6.17 26.06 -25.61
N VAL A 373 -5.24 25.71 -26.50
CA VAL A 373 -4.21 26.64 -26.99
C VAL A 373 -4.18 26.64 -28.53
N LYS A 374 -4.14 27.84 -29.11
CA LYS A 374 -3.92 28.03 -30.56
C LYS A 374 -2.42 27.86 -30.88
N PRO A 375 -2.04 27.35 -32.06
CA PRO A 375 -0.64 27.15 -32.42
C PRO A 375 0.25 28.39 -32.25
N SER A 376 -0.26 29.58 -32.57
CA SER A 376 0.48 30.84 -32.40
C SER A 376 0.83 31.14 -30.94
N LYS A 377 -0.11 30.94 -30.02
CA LYS A 377 0.11 31.13 -28.58
C LYS A 377 1.07 30.10 -27.99
N LEU A 378 1.07 28.88 -28.53
CA LEU A 378 2.00 27.85 -28.11
C LEU A 378 3.44 28.20 -28.52
N GLN A 379 3.61 28.78 -29.71
CA GLN A 379 4.91 29.23 -30.19
C GLN A 379 5.42 30.43 -29.37
N GLU A 380 4.57 31.43 -29.13
CA GLU A 380 4.88 32.58 -28.26
C GLU A 380 5.30 32.12 -26.85
N TRP A 381 4.58 31.16 -26.26
CA TRP A 381 4.94 30.62 -24.94
C TRP A 381 6.34 29.99 -24.92
N LYS A 382 6.71 29.28 -25.99
CA LYS A 382 8.03 28.64 -26.11
C LYS A 382 9.15 29.65 -26.32
N GLU A 383 8.86 30.79 -26.94
CA GLU A 383 9.81 31.89 -27.08
C GLU A 383 10.07 32.58 -25.73
N ILE A 384 9.05 32.70 -24.88
CA ILE A 384 9.15 33.36 -23.57
C ILE A 384 9.72 32.40 -22.50
N PHE A 385 9.30 31.14 -22.46
CA PHE A 385 9.69 30.13 -21.47
C PHE A 385 10.25 28.86 -22.13
N PRO A 386 11.46 28.91 -22.73
CA PRO A 386 12.00 27.79 -23.49
C PRO A 386 12.31 26.54 -22.67
N GLU A 387 12.60 26.71 -21.37
CA GLU A 387 13.01 25.63 -20.47
C GLU A 387 11.83 24.96 -19.74
N GLU A 388 10.63 25.55 -19.80
CA GLU A 388 9.50 25.11 -19.00
C GLU A 388 8.65 24.07 -19.74
N LYS A 389 8.34 22.97 -19.05
CA LYS A 389 7.56 21.84 -19.61
C LYS A 389 6.06 21.96 -19.39
N PHE A 390 5.59 23.17 -19.13
CA PHE A 390 4.18 23.48 -18.95
C PHE A 390 3.77 24.69 -19.79
N VAL A 391 2.50 24.75 -20.16
CA VAL A 391 1.89 25.87 -20.87
C VAL A 391 0.64 26.30 -20.13
N LEU A 392 0.50 27.60 -19.86
CA LEU A 392 -0.69 28.17 -19.23
C LEU A 392 -1.56 28.87 -20.27
N SER A 393 -2.86 28.62 -20.19
CA SER A 393 -3.88 29.32 -20.97
C SER A 393 -4.91 29.91 -20.01
N HIS A 394 -4.83 31.22 -19.80
CA HIS A 394 -5.77 31.93 -18.94
C HIS A 394 -7.12 32.07 -19.64
N GLY A 395 -8.17 31.54 -19.01
CA GLY A 395 -9.57 31.76 -19.39
C GLY A 395 -10.31 32.58 -18.33
N ASN A 396 -11.53 33.05 -18.66
CA ASN A 396 -12.28 33.96 -17.79
C ASN A 396 -12.66 33.41 -16.41
N LYS A 397 -12.61 32.08 -16.20
CA LYS A 397 -13.01 31.42 -14.95
C LYS A 397 -11.92 30.56 -14.32
N TRP A 398 -10.94 30.13 -15.10
CA TRP A 398 -9.90 29.20 -14.69
C TRP A 398 -8.72 29.28 -15.65
N THR A 399 -7.56 28.82 -15.18
CA THR A 399 -6.34 28.72 -15.98
C THR A 399 -6.14 27.26 -16.36
N ASP A 400 -6.20 26.96 -17.66
CA ASP A 400 -5.88 25.62 -18.13
C ASP A 400 -4.35 25.46 -18.18
N MET A 401 -3.82 24.45 -17.50
CA MET A 401 -2.39 24.08 -17.54
C MET A 401 -2.20 22.78 -18.30
N LEU A 402 -1.37 22.85 -19.33
CA LEU A 402 -0.97 21.73 -20.16
C LEU A 402 0.44 21.32 -19.78
N LEU A 403 0.68 20.02 -19.69
CA LEU A 403 1.98 19.45 -19.35
C LEU A 403 2.56 18.69 -20.54
N GLU A 404 3.86 18.85 -20.75
CA GLU A 404 4.62 18.04 -21.69
C GLU A 404 4.68 16.58 -21.22
N HIS A 405 4.90 15.64 -22.15
CA HIS A 405 4.92 14.21 -21.87
C HIS A 405 5.92 13.82 -20.76
N ASN A 406 7.10 14.43 -20.77
CA ASN A 406 8.20 14.21 -19.80
C ASN A 406 8.15 15.17 -18.59
N ALA A 407 7.06 15.92 -18.40
CA ALA A 407 6.91 16.83 -17.27
C ALA A 407 6.81 16.07 -15.94
N THR A 408 7.56 16.55 -14.94
CA THR A 408 7.63 16.06 -13.57
C THR A 408 6.62 16.81 -12.68
N ALA A 409 6.58 16.49 -11.38
CA ALA A 409 5.77 17.28 -10.46
C ALA A 409 6.35 18.65 -10.17
N GLU A 410 7.67 18.83 -10.33
CA GLU A 410 8.31 20.13 -10.21
C GLU A 410 7.83 21.08 -11.31
N ASP A 411 7.76 20.61 -12.55
CA ASP A 411 7.22 21.38 -13.68
C ASP A 411 5.75 21.78 -13.45
N ALA A 412 4.95 20.85 -12.92
CA ALA A 412 3.56 21.16 -12.56
C ALA A 412 3.47 22.20 -11.44
N LEU A 413 4.30 22.09 -10.40
CA LEU A 413 4.33 23.05 -9.29
C LEU A 413 4.76 24.45 -9.75
N ARG A 414 5.75 24.55 -10.64
CA ARG A 414 6.16 25.82 -11.26
C ARG A 414 4.97 26.45 -11.98
N GLY A 415 4.28 25.70 -12.82
CA GLY A 415 3.10 26.20 -13.54
C GLY A 415 1.96 26.64 -12.61
N TRP A 416 1.74 25.92 -11.51
CA TRP A 416 0.76 26.31 -10.50
C TRP A 416 1.14 27.62 -9.78
N LEU A 417 2.41 27.78 -9.41
CA LEU A 417 2.90 29.00 -8.76
C LEU A 417 2.79 30.20 -9.70
N VAL A 418 3.17 30.05 -10.98
CA VAL A 418 3.02 31.11 -11.98
C VAL A 418 1.54 31.48 -12.15
N ALA A 419 0.65 30.50 -12.30
CA ALA A 419 -0.79 30.76 -12.43
C ALA A 419 -1.38 31.47 -11.20
N ALA A 420 -0.96 31.04 -9.99
CA ALA A 420 -1.45 31.63 -8.75
C ALA A 420 -0.91 33.06 -8.54
N TYR A 421 0.36 33.32 -8.85
CA TYR A 421 0.92 34.67 -8.81
C TYR A 421 0.29 35.59 -9.84
N ALA A 422 0.11 35.14 -11.09
CA ALA A 422 -0.56 35.91 -12.13
C ALA A 422 -1.99 36.30 -11.70
N THR A 423 -2.75 35.35 -11.13
CA THR A 423 -4.10 35.62 -10.59
C THR A 423 -4.06 36.63 -9.43
N SER A 424 -3.06 36.55 -8.55
CA SER A 424 -2.91 37.50 -7.44
C SER A 424 -2.58 38.92 -7.92
N MET A 425 -1.78 39.04 -8.97
CA MET A 425 -1.36 40.31 -9.58
C MET A 425 -2.51 40.95 -10.37
N GLU A 426 -3.28 40.15 -11.10
CA GLU A 426 -4.45 40.63 -11.85
C GLU A 426 -5.52 41.25 -10.91
N LYS A 427 -5.73 40.65 -9.74
CA LYS A 427 -6.60 41.20 -8.68
C LYS A 427 -6.13 42.56 -8.17
N SER A 428 -4.83 42.83 -8.18
CA SER A 428 -4.26 44.12 -7.74
C SER A 428 -4.22 45.19 -8.82
N PHE A 429 -4.08 44.81 -10.10
CA PHE A 429 -3.79 45.76 -11.19
C PHE A 429 -4.92 46.00 -12.20
N HIS A 430 -6.08 45.32 -12.07
CA HIS A 430 -7.29 45.51 -12.89
C HIS A 430 -7.15 45.31 -14.43
N GLU A 431 -5.94 45.14 -14.99
CA GLU A 431 -5.72 44.80 -16.41
C GLU A 431 -4.65 43.71 -16.63
N PRO A 432 -4.93 42.68 -17.44
CA PRO A 432 -3.96 41.67 -17.87
C PRO A 432 -2.94 42.21 -18.90
N SER A 433 -1.70 42.45 -18.50
CA SER A 433 -0.57 42.74 -19.41
C SER A 433 0.32 41.51 -19.62
N ALA A 434 0.98 41.44 -20.77
CA ALA A 434 2.01 40.42 -21.04
C ALA A 434 3.17 40.47 -20.03
N SER A 435 3.44 41.65 -19.44
CA SER A 435 4.46 41.81 -18.39
C SER A 435 4.09 41.10 -17.09
N MET A 436 2.81 40.98 -16.74
CA MET A 436 2.41 40.32 -15.49
C MET A 436 2.76 38.84 -15.44
N LEU A 437 2.71 38.16 -16.58
CA LEU A 437 3.05 36.75 -16.63
C LEU A 437 4.57 36.54 -16.47
N GLN A 438 5.37 37.47 -17.00
CA GLN A 438 6.81 37.52 -16.76
C GLN A 438 7.12 37.83 -15.28
N ASP A 439 6.46 38.82 -14.68
CA ASP A 439 6.63 39.17 -13.27
C ASP A 439 6.26 37.99 -12.34
N ALA A 440 5.18 37.27 -12.67
CA ALA A 440 4.77 36.06 -11.95
C ALA A 440 5.80 34.93 -12.09
N TYR A 441 6.41 34.78 -13.26
CA TYR A 441 7.47 33.82 -13.53
C TYR A 441 8.76 34.14 -12.76
N ASP A 442 9.18 35.40 -12.75
CA ASP A 442 10.37 35.84 -12.03
C ASP A 442 10.19 35.66 -10.52
N LYS A 443 8.99 35.97 -10.00
CA LYS A 443 8.62 35.71 -8.62
C LYS A 443 8.66 34.22 -8.28
N MET A 444 8.09 33.37 -9.13
CA MET A 444 8.15 31.90 -8.97
C MET A 444 9.61 31.42 -8.91
N ASN A 445 10.48 31.86 -9.82
CA ASN A 445 11.88 31.44 -9.81
C ASN A 445 12.62 31.85 -8.54
N SER A 446 12.31 33.02 -7.97
CA SER A 446 12.95 33.49 -6.73
C SER A 446 12.64 32.62 -5.50
N ILE A 447 11.50 31.92 -5.49
CA ILE A 447 11.02 31.17 -4.33
C ILE A 447 10.97 29.65 -4.54
N PHE A 448 11.10 29.17 -5.78
CA PHE A 448 10.84 27.78 -6.12
C PHE A 448 11.78 26.81 -5.40
N THR A 449 13.08 27.12 -5.32
CA THR A 449 14.04 26.23 -4.65
C THR A 449 13.76 26.09 -3.15
N PRO A 450 13.59 27.17 -2.36
CA PRO A 450 13.15 27.05 -0.97
C PRO A 450 11.84 26.27 -0.80
N PHE A 451 10.85 26.56 -1.65
CA PHE A 451 9.56 25.88 -1.63
C PHE A 451 9.69 24.38 -1.89
N LEU A 452 10.46 23.99 -2.90
CA LEU A 452 10.69 22.60 -3.27
C LEU A 452 11.44 21.84 -2.16
N CYS A 453 12.47 22.45 -1.56
CA CYS A 453 13.20 21.86 -0.44
C CYS A 453 12.28 21.64 0.77
N GLU A 454 11.42 22.61 1.11
CA GLU A 454 10.45 22.45 2.20
C GLU A 454 9.44 21.33 1.88
N LEU A 455 8.94 21.29 0.64
CA LEU A 455 8.00 20.27 0.16
C LEU A 455 8.57 18.86 0.29
N GLN A 456 9.82 18.64 -0.16
CA GLN A 456 10.52 17.37 -0.03
C GLN A 456 10.81 17.02 1.43
N ALA A 457 11.23 17.99 2.25
CA ALA A 457 11.48 17.80 3.68
C ALA A 457 10.21 17.40 4.45
N LYS A 458 9.03 17.83 3.98
CA LYS A 458 7.71 17.43 4.52
C LYS A 458 7.25 16.05 4.04
N GLY A 459 8.01 15.37 3.19
CA GLY A 459 7.77 13.99 2.76
C GLY A 459 6.92 13.84 1.51
N TRP A 460 6.75 14.88 0.70
CA TRP A 460 6.07 14.81 -0.59
C TRP A 460 6.97 14.24 -1.69
N HIS A 461 6.40 13.40 -2.55
CA HIS A 461 7.06 12.91 -3.75
C HIS A 461 6.92 13.92 -4.90
N THR A 462 8.06 14.44 -5.39
CA THR A 462 8.11 15.46 -6.46
C THR A 462 8.55 14.90 -7.83
N ASP A 463 8.90 13.62 -7.88
CA ASP A 463 9.38 12.94 -9.09
C ASP A 463 8.27 12.75 -10.14
N ARG A 464 7.02 12.57 -9.71
CA ARG A 464 5.89 12.28 -10.60
C ARG A 464 4.63 13.05 -10.24
N PHE A 465 4.01 13.65 -11.25
CA PHE A 465 2.70 14.28 -11.15
C PHE A 465 1.60 13.36 -11.72
N LEU A 466 0.57 13.09 -10.93
CA LEU A 466 -0.52 12.20 -11.29
C LEU A 466 -1.75 13.02 -11.71
N ASP A 467 -1.80 13.42 -12.98
CA ASP A 467 -2.91 14.21 -13.56
C ASP A 467 -4.19 13.39 -13.83
N GLY A 468 -4.10 12.06 -13.84
CA GLY A 468 -5.21 11.11 -14.01
C GLY A 468 -5.88 11.08 -15.39
N THR A 469 -5.56 12.01 -16.29
CA THR A 469 -6.21 12.11 -17.60
C THR A 469 -5.36 11.57 -18.73
N GLY A 470 -4.04 11.53 -18.56
CA GLY A 470 -3.09 11.10 -19.59
C GLY A 470 -3.02 12.03 -20.80
N SER A 471 -3.68 13.20 -20.75
CA SER A 471 -3.64 14.20 -21.82
C SER A 471 -2.43 15.10 -21.63
N ARG A 472 -1.27 14.63 -22.11
CA ARG A 472 -0.02 15.37 -22.20
C ARG A 472 0.35 15.61 -23.65
N PHE A 473 1.05 16.69 -23.95
CA PHE A 473 1.52 16.98 -25.29
C PHE A 473 3.00 16.65 -25.45
N ALA A 474 3.44 16.42 -26.68
CA ALA A 474 4.84 16.30 -27.04
C ALA A 474 5.04 17.10 -28.33
N PHE A 475 6.21 17.71 -28.48
CA PHE A 475 6.59 18.45 -29.68
C PHE A 475 7.13 17.53 -30.77
#